data_AF-A0A2S3HE15-F1
#
_entry.id   AF-A0A2S3HE15-F1
#
_cell.length_a   1.000
_cell.length_b   1.000
_cell.length_c   1.000
_cell.angle_alpha   90.00
_cell.angle_beta   90.00
_cell.angle_gamma   90.00
#
_symmetry.space_group_name_H-M   'P 1'
#
loop_
_entity.id
_entity.type
_entity.pdbx_description
1 polymer ?
#
loop_
_entity_poly.entity_id
_entity_poly.type
_entity_poly.pdbx_seq_one_letter_code
_entity_poly.pdbx_strand_id
1 'polypeptide(L)'
;MSVELILWLFSFASVMVLIGLTAYQLICLSDLEYDYINPYDSSSRINAVVLIEYSLQAALCASFLLTLHWFPFLVMAPVTYYHVKLFMARKHLVDVTEIFRQLNGEKKYRMIKLAFYFCLFIITIYRLVMTAVMLFIDEDVNLVETRTI
;
A
#
# COMPACT_ATOMS: atom_id res chain seq x y z
N MET A 1 19.65 13.33 5.65
CA MET A 1 18.43 13.53 6.46
C MET A 1 17.20 13.92 5.63
N SER A 2 17.26 14.88 4.70
CA SER A 2 16.07 15.32 3.95
C SER A 2 15.49 14.26 2.99
N VAL A 3 16.33 13.40 2.41
CA VAL A 3 15.90 12.29 1.54
C VAL A 3 15.07 11.25 2.30
N GLU A 4 15.42 10.99 3.56
CA GLU A 4 14.65 10.11 4.45
C GLU A 4 13.25 10.65 4.66
N LEU A 5 13.13 11.94 4.99
CA LEU A 5 11.83 12.57 5.17
C LEU A 5 10.96 12.45 3.91
N ILE A 6 11.54 12.70 2.73
CA ILE A 6 10.84 12.56 1.44
C ILE A 6 10.38 11.11 1.22
N LEU A 7 11.24 10.12 1.51
CA LEU A 7 10.89 8.70 1.42
C LEU A 7 9.71 8.37 2.33
N TRP A 8 9.73 8.81 3.58
CA TRP A 8 8.66 8.53 4.54
C TRP A 8 7.35 9.26 4.19
N LEU A 9 7.42 10.47 3.62
CA LEU A 9 6.25 11.19 3.09
C LEU A 9 5.66 10.48 1.86
N PHE A 10 6.50 10.08 0.92
CA PHE A 10 6.09 9.29 -0.24
C PHE A 10 5.45 7.96 0.18
N SER A 11 6.06 7.30 1.16
CA SER A 11 5.54 6.04 1.71
C SER A 11 4.19 6.23 2.37
N PHE A 12 4.02 7.30 3.16
CA PHE A 12 2.77 7.64 3.82
C PHE A 12 1.64 7.86 2.80
N ALA A 13 1.90 8.69 1.77
CA ALA A 13 0.94 8.94 0.70
C ALA A 13 0.60 7.64 -0.07
N SER A 14 1.60 6.83 -0.39
CA SER A 14 1.41 5.56 -1.11
C SER A 14 0.57 4.57 -0.30
N VAL A 15 0.81 4.42 1.00
CA VAL A 15 0.02 3.53 1.86
C VAL A 15 -1.42 4.00 1.99
N MET A 16 -1.68 5.31 2.10
CA MET A 16 -3.05 5.85 2.09
C MET A 16 -3.79 5.47 0.80
N VAL A 17 -3.13 5.62 -0.35
CA VAL A 17 -3.70 5.23 -1.64
C VAL A 17 -3.95 3.73 -1.69
N LEU A 18 -3.02 2.88 -1.25
CA LEU A 18 -3.20 1.43 -1.20
C LEU A 18 -4.41 1.01 -0.34
N ILE A 19 -4.59 1.65 0.82
CA ILE A 19 -5.77 1.45 1.68
C ILE A 19 -7.03 1.84 0.91
N GLY A 20 -7.05 3.02 0.28
CA GLY A 20 -8.20 3.52 -0.48
C GLY A 20 -8.57 2.61 -1.66
N LEU A 21 -7.59 2.15 -2.45
CA LEU A 21 -7.82 1.24 -3.57
C LEU A 21 -8.33 -0.13 -3.08
N THR A 22 -7.79 -0.66 -1.97
CA THR A 22 -8.25 -1.94 -1.40
C THR A 22 -9.66 -1.84 -0.84
N ALA A 23 -9.97 -0.74 -0.15
CA ALA A 23 -11.30 -0.46 0.37
C ALA A 23 -12.33 -0.28 -0.77
N TYR A 24 -11.97 0.43 -1.83
CA TYR A 24 -12.82 0.57 -3.02
C TYR A 24 -13.17 -0.78 -3.65
N GLN A 25 -12.20 -1.68 -3.76
CA GLN A 25 -12.44 -3.04 -4.26
C GLN A 25 -13.36 -3.85 -3.34
N LEU A 26 -13.25 -3.69 -2.01
CA LEU A 26 -14.16 -4.33 -1.05
C LEU A 26 -15.59 -3.77 -1.15
N ILE A 27 -15.74 -2.48 -1.41
CA ILE A 27 -17.06 -1.86 -1.66
C ILE A 27 -17.65 -2.46 -2.94
N CYS A 28 -16.90 -2.52 -4.04
CA CYS A 28 -17.38 -3.12 -5.30
C CYS A 28 -17.83 -4.59 -5.12
N LEU A 29 -17.13 -5.37 -4.30
CA LEU A 29 -17.52 -6.74 -3.97
C LEU A 29 -18.75 -6.81 -3.06
N SER A 30 -18.91 -5.87 -2.14
CA SER A 30 -20.08 -5.80 -1.26
C SER A 30 -21.31 -5.33 -2.03
N ASP A 31 -21.18 -4.35 -2.92
CA ASP A 31 -22.24 -3.91 -3.82
C ASP A 31 -22.72 -5.04 -4.72
N LEU A 32 -21.79 -5.91 -5.15
CA LEU A 32 -22.11 -7.11 -5.91
C LEU A 32 -22.84 -8.16 -5.05
N GLU A 33 -22.47 -8.33 -3.79
CA GLU A 33 -23.10 -9.27 -2.84
C GLU A 33 -24.55 -8.88 -2.51
N TYR A 34 -24.87 -7.59 -2.51
CA TYR A 34 -26.21 -7.05 -2.26
C TYR A 34 -27.01 -6.76 -3.54
N ASP A 35 -26.56 -7.26 -4.70
CA ASP A 35 -27.20 -7.06 -6.01
C ASP A 35 -27.38 -5.57 -6.42
N TYR A 36 -26.55 -4.65 -5.91
CA TYR A 36 -26.59 -3.23 -6.28
C TYR A 36 -25.90 -2.96 -7.63
N ILE A 37 -24.94 -3.80 -8.02
CA ILE A 37 -24.18 -3.65 -9.27
C ILE A 37 -24.10 -4.99 -9.99
N ASN A 38 -24.06 -4.95 -11.33
CA ASN A 38 -23.91 -6.17 -12.11
C ASN A 38 -22.48 -6.75 -11.99
N PRO A 39 -22.30 -8.06 -12.25
CA PRO A 39 -21.00 -8.72 -12.18
C PRO A 39 -19.97 -8.16 -13.16
N TYR A 40 -20.40 -7.72 -14.34
CA TYR A 40 -19.53 -7.19 -15.38
C TYR A 40 -18.87 -5.87 -14.97
N ASP A 41 -19.68 -4.92 -14.47
CA ASP A 41 -19.27 -3.60 -14.01
C ASP A 41 -18.40 -3.72 -12.77
N SER A 42 -18.74 -4.60 -11.82
CA SER A 42 -17.91 -4.85 -10.64
C SER A 42 -16.53 -5.42 -11.02
N SER A 43 -16.48 -6.46 -11.85
CA SER A 43 -15.22 -7.03 -12.33
C SER A 43 -14.38 -6.02 -13.11
N SER A 44 -15.00 -5.22 -13.99
CA SER A 44 -14.29 -4.20 -14.78
C SER A 44 -13.64 -3.14 -13.89
N ARG A 45 -14.38 -2.62 -12.91
CA ARG A 45 -13.87 -1.63 -11.93
C ARG A 45 -12.74 -2.20 -11.09
N ILE A 46 -12.88 -3.43 -10.59
CA ILE A 46 -11.85 -4.09 -9.79
C ILE A 46 -10.58 -4.32 -10.62
N ASN A 47 -10.71 -4.78 -11.87
CA ASN A 47 -9.58 -5.05 -12.75
C ASN A 47 -8.78 -3.79 -13.11
N ALA A 48 -9.45 -2.66 -13.30
CA ALA A 48 -8.78 -1.38 -13.55
C ALA A 48 -7.95 -0.92 -12.33
N VAL A 49 -8.48 -1.12 -11.12
CA VAL A 49 -7.85 -0.66 -9.88
C VAL A 49 -6.74 -1.60 -9.41
N VAL A 50 -6.88 -2.92 -9.62
CA VAL A 50 -5.88 -3.94 -9.26
C VAL A 50 -4.49 -3.63 -9.83
N LEU A 51 -4.43 -3.20 -11.08
CA LEU A 51 -3.15 -2.92 -11.75
C LEU A 51 -2.44 -1.72 -11.13
N ILE A 52 -3.20 -0.68 -10.78
CA ILE A 52 -2.68 0.52 -10.12
C ILE A 52 -2.18 0.15 -8.72
N GLU A 53 -2.94 -0.65 -7.96
CA GLU A 53 -2.53 -1.15 -6.64
C GLU A 53 -1.21 -1.94 -6.72
N TYR A 54 -1.09 -2.87 -7.65
CA TYR A 54 0.09 -3.73 -7.76
C TYR A 54 1.33 -2.93 -8.15
N SER A 55 1.16 -1.97 -9.07
CA SER A 55 2.23 -1.09 -9.50
C SER A 55 2.72 -0.21 -8.35
N LEU A 56 1.80 0.38 -7.58
CA LEU A 56 2.13 1.22 -6.43
C LEU A 56 2.80 0.41 -5.30
N GLN A 57 2.29 -0.78 -5.00
CA GLN A 57 2.89 -1.69 -4.03
C GLN A 57 4.32 -2.08 -4.42
N ALA A 58 4.54 -2.41 -5.70
CA ALA A 58 5.86 -2.77 -6.21
C ALA A 58 6.82 -1.57 -6.19
N ALA A 59 6.36 -0.39 -6.60
CA ALA A 59 7.15 0.84 -6.56
C ALA A 59 7.56 1.19 -5.12
N LEU A 60 6.63 1.08 -4.17
CA LEU A 60 6.90 1.33 -2.75
C LEU A 60 7.91 0.31 -2.19
N CYS A 61 7.73 -0.98 -2.48
CA CYS A 61 8.68 -2.03 -2.08
C CYS A 61 10.08 -1.82 -2.69
N ALA A 62 10.16 -1.42 -3.97
CA ALA A 62 11.42 -1.13 -4.65
C ALA A 62 12.11 0.10 -4.05
N SER A 63 11.36 1.14 -3.68
CA SER A 63 11.93 2.33 -3.03
C SER A 63 12.62 1.99 -1.72
N PHE A 64 12.05 1.13 -0.87
CA PHE A 64 12.68 0.66 0.36
C PHE A 64 13.91 -0.22 0.12
N LEU A 65 13.94 -0.99 -0.96
CA LEU A 65 15.13 -1.75 -1.34
C LEU A 65 16.27 -0.81 -1.77
N LEU A 66 15.97 0.21 -2.59
CA LEU A 66 16.95 1.17 -3.09
C LEU A 66 17.52 2.07 -1.98
N THR A 67 16.71 2.41 -0.98
CA THR A 67 17.15 3.18 0.19
C THR A 67 17.69 2.31 1.32
N LEU A 68 17.86 1.00 1.09
CA LEU A 68 18.41 0.02 2.04
C LEU A 68 17.66 -0.06 3.38
N HIS A 69 16.36 0.22 3.36
CA HIS A 69 15.47 0.05 4.52
C HIS A 69 14.99 -1.39 4.62
N TRP A 70 15.84 -2.25 5.19
CA TRP A 70 15.61 -3.70 5.25
C TRP A 70 14.34 -4.10 5.99
N PHE A 71 14.00 -3.46 7.11
CA PHE A 71 12.81 -3.84 7.89
C PHE A 71 11.49 -3.65 7.11
N PRO A 72 11.12 -2.44 6.63
CA PRO A 72 9.89 -2.28 5.85
C PRO A 72 9.93 -3.06 4.53
N PHE A 73 11.11 -3.19 3.90
CA PHE A 73 11.28 -4.03 2.73
C PHE A 73 10.91 -5.50 3.01
N LEU A 74 11.45 -6.11 4.07
CA LEU A 74 11.17 -7.51 4.41
C LEU A 74 9.70 -7.75 4.75
N VAL A 75 9.03 -6.77 5.38
CA VAL A 75 7.59 -6.85 5.65
C VAL A 75 6.77 -6.79 4.35
N MET A 76 7.16 -5.94 3.40
CA MET A 76 6.44 -5.76 2.13
C MET A 76 6.78 -6.77 1.04
N ALA A 77 7.97 -7.36 1.09
CA ALA A 77 8.47 -8.32 0.11
C ALA A 77 7.54 -9.53 -0.12
N PRO A 78 7.01 -10.24 0.91
CA PRO A 78 6.16 -11.40 0.68
C PRO A 78 4.84 -11.05 -0.02
N VAL A 79 4.25 -9.90 0.33
CA VAL A 79 3.00 -9.42 -0.31
C VAL A 79 3.27 -9.04 -1.76
N THR A 80 4.36 -8.33 -2.01
CA THR A 80 4.76 -7.91 -3.37
C THR A 80 5.07 -9.13 -4.24
N TYR A 81 5.79 -10.12 -3.69
CA TYR A 81 6.05 -11.39 -4.38
C TYR A 81 4.75 -12.13 -4.74
N TYR A 82 3.79 -12.16 -3.81
CA TYR A 82 2.49 -12.77 -4.08
C TYR A 82 1.73 -12.05 -5.21
N HIS A 83 1.73 -10.71 -5.23
CA HIS A 83 1.14 -9.93 -6.32
C HIS A 83 1.82 -10.21 -7.67
N VAL A 84 3.15 -10.25 -7.71
CA VAL A 84 3.92 -10.58 -8.93
C VAL A 84 3.59 -11.98 -9.42
N LYS A 85 3.52 -12.97 -8.51
CA LYS A 85 3.12 -14.34 -8.86
C LYS A 85 1.72 -14.40 -9.46
N LEU A 86 0.76 -13.67 -8.88
CA LEU A 86 -0.61 -13.62 -9.38
C LEU A 86 -0.69 -12.92 -10.75
N PHE A 87 0.10 -11.87 -10.94
CA PHE A 87 0.23 -11.16 -12.20
C PHE A 87 0.79 -12.07 -13.30
N MET A 88 1.90 -12.76 -13.04
CA MET A 88 2.51 -13.71 -13.98
C MET A 88 1.58 -14.87 -14.33
N ALA A 89 0.80 -15.37 -13.36
CA ALA A 89 -0.19 -16.40 -13.58
C ALA A 89 -1.46 -15.91 -14.32
N ARG A 90 -1.57 -14.60 -14.63
CA ARG A 90 -2.77 -13.92 -15.16
C ARG A 90 -4.03 -14.13 -14.33
N LYS A 91 -3.87 -14.46 -13.04
CA LYS A 91 -4.97 -14.66 -12.07
C LYS A 91 -5.31 -13.39 -11.29
N HIS A 92 -4.78 -12.24 -11.71
CA HIS A 92 -5.05 -10.94 -11.08
C HIS A 92 -6.38 -10.34 -11.56
N LEU A 93 -6.91 -10.82 -12.69
CA LEU A 93 -8.19 -10.40 -13.24
C LEU A 93 -9.31 -11.23 -12.64
N VAL A 94 -10.39 -10.55 -12.26
CA VAL A 94 -11.62 -11.18 -11.78
C VAL A 94 -12.46 -11.59 -12.98
N ASP A 95 -12.80 -12.88 -13.05
CA ASP A 95 -13.69 -13.44 -14.07
C ASP A 95 -15.15 -13.21 -13.66
N VAL A 96 -15.92 -12.60 -14.56
CA VAL A 96 -17.35 -12.30 -14.39
C VAL A 96 -18.17 -13.56 -14.14
N THR A 97 -17.78 -14.70 -14.71
CA THR A 97 -18.54 -15.96 -14.60
C THR A 97 -18.33 -16.67 -13.27
N GLU A 98 -17.18 -16.47 -12.62
CA GLU A 98 -16.83 -17.14 -11.36
C GLU A 98 -16.87 -16.21 -10.14
N ILE A 99 -17.09 -14.91 -10.32
CA ILE A 99 -17.00 -13.91 -9.25
C ILE A 99 -17.86 -14.25 -8.03
N PHE A 100 -19.09 -14.73 -8.22
CA PHE A 100 -19.97 -15.13 -7.11
C PHE A 100 -19.46 -16.38 -6.38
N ARG A 101 -18.88 -17.34 -7.11
CA ARG A 101 -18.32 -18.57 -6.52
C ARG A 101 -17.11 -18.26 -5.63
N GLN A 102 -16.30 -17.29 -6.05
CA GLN A 102 -15.07 -16.91 -5.36
C GLN A 102 -15.25 -15.73 -4.38
N LEU A 103 -16.44 -15.12 -4.33
CA LEU A 103 -16.72 -13.84 -3.65
C LEU A 103 -16.26 -13.83 -2.19
N ASN A 104 -16.63 -14.84 -1.42
CA ASN A 104 -16.25 -14.94 -0.01
C ASN A 104 -14.72 -15.06 0.18
N GLY A 105 -14.05 -15.78 -0.72
CA GLY A 105 -12.59 -15.93 -0.70
C GLY A 105 -11.88 -14.62 -1.03
N GLU A 106 -12.29 -13.97 -2.11
CA GLU A 106 -11.76 -12.67 -2.56
C GLU A 106 -11.96 -11.58 -1.50
N LYS A 107 -13.16 -11.50 -0.90
CA LYS A 107 -13.47 -10.55 0.18
C LYS A 107 -12.58 -10.79 1.39
N LYS A 108 -12.43 -12.05 1.84
CA LYS A 108 -11.56 -12.40 2.97
C LYS A 108 -10.09 -12.08 2.70
N TYR A 109 -9.59 -12.40 1.51
CA TYR A 109 -8.23 -12.06 1.09
C TYR A 109 -7.99 -10.53 1.12
N ARG A 110 -8.92 -9.76 0.56
CA ARG A 110 -8.83 -8.28 0.52
C ARG A 110 -8.99 -7.64 1.89
N MET A 111 -9.78 -8.22 2.79
CA MET A 111 -9.88 -7.78 4.20
C MET A 111 -8.57 -7.99 4.95
N ILE A 112 -7.92 -9.15 4.78
CA ILE A 112 -6.60 -9.41 5.40
C ILE A 112 -5.55 -8.44 4.84
N LYS A 113 -5.56 -8.21 3.52
CA LYS A 113 -4.68 -7.24 2.87
C LYS A 113 -4.90 -5.82 3.40
N LEU A 114 -6.16 -5.40 3.58
CA LEU A 114 -6.50 -4.10 4.14
C LEU A 114 -5.95 -3.95 5.56
N ALA A 115 -6.12 -4.97 6.41
CA ALA A 115 -5.55 -4.97 7.76
C ALA A 115 -4.02 -4.86 7.73
N PHE A 116 -3.35 -5.56 6.81
CA PHE A 116 -1.91 -5.44 6.62
C PHE A 116 -1.49 -4.02 6.21
N TYR A 117 -2.18 -3.39 5.26
CA TYR A 117 -1.92 -1.99 4.88
C TYR A 117 -2.18 -1.01 6.02
N PHE A 118 -3.18 -1.26 6.84
CA PHE A 118 -3.44 -0.46 8.04
C PHE A 118 -2.31 -0.58 9.07
N CYS A 119 -1.77 -1.78 9.31
CA CYS A 119 -0.59 -1.95 10.16
C CYS A 119 0.63 -1.20 9.58
N LEU A 120 0.86 -1.29 8.27
CA LEU A 120 1.93 -0.53 7.60
C LEU A 120 1.74 0.98 7.71
N PHE A 121 0.49 1.46 7.69
CA PHE A 121 0.17 2.87 7.85
C PHE A 121 0.63 3.40 9.22
N ILE A 122 0.35 2.65 10.29
CA ILE A 122 0.78 3.00 11.65
C ILE A 122 2.31 3.05 11.74
N ILE A 123 2.99 2.03 11.19
CA ILE A 123 4.46 1.96 11.17
C ILE A 123 5.05 3.16 10.40
N THR A 124 4.44 3.51 9.26
CA THR A 124 4.87 4.60 8.40
C THR A 124 4.70 5.95 9.09
N ILE A 125 3.58 6.18 9.77
CA ILE A 125 3.36 7.39 10.59
C ILE A 125 4.42 7.50 11.67
N TYR A 126 4.66 6.43 12.44
CA TYR A 126 5.65 6.45 13.51
C TYR A 126 7.05 6.84 12.98
N ARG A 127 7.47 6.22 11.88
CA ARG A 127 8.77 6.50 11.24
C ARG A 127 8.86 7.92 10.67
N LEU A 128 7.76 8.41 10.06
CA LEU A 128 7.68 9.76 9.54
C LEU A 128 7.86 10.79 10.66
N VAL A 129 7.11 10.65 11.76
CA VAL A 129 7.18 11.57 12.91
C VAL A 129 8.56 11.52 13.56
N MET A 130 9.12 10.33 13.79
CA MET A 130 10.48 10.18 14.33
C MET A 130 11.52 10.91 13.47
N THR A 131 11.47 10.71 12.16
CA THR A 131 12.42 11.33 11.22
C THR A 131 12.26 12.85 11.19
N ALA A 132 11.03 13.36 11.21
CA ALA A 132 10.76 14.79 11.26
C ALA A 132 11.29 15.42 12.55
N VAL A 133 11.00 14.81 13.71
CA VAL A 133 11.46 15.32 15.01
C VAL A 133 12.98 15.31 15.10
N MET A 134 13.64 14.24 14.67
CA MET A 134 15.11 14.17 14.65
C MET A 134 15.72 15.24 13.74
N LEU A 135 15.07 15.55 12.62
CA LEU A 135 15.53 16.60 11.71
C LEU A 135 15.43 17.99 12.36
N PHE A 136 14.33 18.29 13.05
CA PHE A 136 14.19 19.56 13.77
C PHE A 136 15.25 19.73 14.87
N ILE A 137 15.49 18.67 15.66
CA ILE A 137 16.50 18.72 16.74
C ILE A 137 17.90 18.97 16.19
N ASP A 138 18.27 18.31 15.09
CA ASP A 138 19.58 18.49 14.46
C ASP A 138 19.73 19.91 13.88
N GLU A 139 18.67 20.47 13.28
CA GLU A 139 18.68 21.85 12.78
C GLU A 139 18.88 22.87 13.92
N ASP A 140 18.20 22.68 15.05
CA ASP A 140 18.38 23.53 16.24
C ASP A 140 19.81 23.45 16.80
N VAL A 141 20.40 22.25 16.87
CA VAL A 141 21.79 22.05 17.35
C VAL A 141 22.80 22.74 16.43
N ASN A 142 22.67 22.56 15.11
CA ASN A 142 23.57 23.17 14.13
C ASN A 142 23.50 24.71 14.14
N LEU A 143 22.32 25.28 14.39
CA LEU A 143 22.13 26.74 14.53
C LEU A 143 22.80 27.29 15.78
N VAL A 144 22.80 26.54 16.89
CA VAL A 144 23.49 26.94 18.13
C VAL A 144 25.00 26.90 17.92
N GLU A 145 25.54 25.84 17.31
CA GLU A 145 26.98 25.69 17.08
C GLU A 145 27.53 26.79 16.16
N THR A 146 26.79 27.14 15.10
CA THR A 146 27.14 28.24 14.18
C THR A 146 27.15 29.61 14.87
N ARG A 147 26.35 29.81 15.93
CA ARG A 147 26.31 31.08 16.69
C ARG A 147 27.41 31.18 17.75
N THR A 148 28.00 30.06 18.16
CA THR A 148 29.06 30.01 19.19
C THR A 148 30.48 30.14 18.63
N ILE A 149 30.64 30.13 17.30
CA ILE A 149 31.91 30.33 16.57
C ILE A 149 31.93 31.75 16.01
#